data_AF-A0A812HFH7-F1
#
_entry.id   AF-A0A812HFH7-F1
#
_cell.length_a   1.000
_cell.length_b   1.000
_cell.length_c   1.000
_cell.angle_alpha   90.00
_cell.angle_beta   90.00
_cell.angle_gamma   90.00
#
_symmetry.space_group_name_H-M   'P 1'
#
loop_
_entity.id
_entity.type
_entity.pdbx_description
1 polymer ?
#
loop_
_entity_poly.entity_id
_entity_poly.type
_entity_poly.pdbx_seq_one_letter_code
_entity_poly.pdbx_strand_id
1 'polypeptide(L)'
;MSAFSLAVSAILKEEAARVVGALGIETDAELACYFRDEMDLFEVSAKPDVVSTVTHAWRVARLQVDIALQKPVKRARVVLEQRVPQAGAGLRPKARCVPPVSLLPRPFRAQYASKPLRSQPAMPDAKSALLQTVMELVITSASENTQFDRAIWDNPAENFVLFAARFRTVSEEQLRAHLRAFRRWVRWHGANVPTEVLYWKPTALWMAKYLAHATGTVASFMTWTLVLLVACLRFAHSRRSHSLRYQDGFIRATCSQGKRRIQGRRPPFDWAIPARLTQSVDVSSLVLLDWAELQRALGKPPSFLVPDLEVTAALPLSSTTRKLPRPMTLAKFNSLLRSLAASLGASPEEAAEISSYSLRRFMPTAGEVMQFAPFELQAVGNWVELPRTEASTGARTPAVGMAQHYAHDKVFSAAFIKHQILTSLHQAMLKSGQPTQCTWHDVRLHVPPREAVLQHLQTQGSSQASPSRPTSLRSPVDSSSVSLSDSNSSSSDSETEVHSVDTLPWFTQSGKGQKHLVQKVQGNMLVPWCRDSVFAAVHYERGAGISAATELCQKCLARAPLAWREACKIQESVV
;
A
#
# COMPACT_ATOMS: atom_id res chain seq x y z
N MET A 1 -26.63 13.32 22.06
CA MET A 1 -25.64 13.02 21.00
C MET A 1 -25.55 11.51 20.95
N SER A 2 -25.83 10.89 19.81
CA SER A 2 -25.78 9.43 19.69
C SER A 2 -24.37 8.92 19.99
N ALA A 3 -24.28 7.83 20.74
CA ALA A 3 -23.04 7.20 21.15
C ALA A 3 -22.72 6.00 20.24
N PHE A 4 -22.77 6.22 18.93
CA PHE A 4 -22.26 5.26 17.96
C PHE A 4 -20.72 5.24 18.00
N SER A 5 -20.11 4.07 17.79
CA SER A 5 -18.67 4.01 17.58
C SER A 5 -18.28 4.69 16.27
N LEU A 6 -17.01 5.10 16.19
CA LEU A 6 -16.43 5.69 14.98
C LEU A 6 -16.68 4.86 13.71
N ALA A 7 -16.73 3.53 13.83
CA ALA A 7 -16.98 2.64 12.69
C ALA A 7 -18.42 2.74 12.19
N VAL A 8 -19.39 2.72 13.10
CA VAL A 8 -20.82 2.85 12.77
C VAL A 8 -21.15 4.26 12.29
N SER A 9 -20.61 5.29 12.95
CA SER A 9 -20.75 6.69 12.52
C SER A 9 -20.16 6.97 11.14
N ALA A 10 -19.06 6.33 10.77
CA ALA A 10 -18.46 6.48 9.44
C ALA A 10 -19.31 5.88 8.31
N ILE A 11 -20.19 4.93 8.64
CA ILE A 11 -21.09 4.29 7.68
C ILE A 11 -22.41 5.07 7.59
N LEU A 12 -22.98 5.46 8.73
CA LEU A 12 -24.25 6.19 8.79
C LEU A 12 -24.11 7.60 8.22
N LYS A 13 -24.38 7.74 6.92
CA LYS A 13 -24.57 9.03 6.25
C LYS A 13 -25.73 9.81 6.88
N GLU A 14 -25.77 11.12 6.72
CA GLU A 14 -26.73 12.03 7.38
C GLU A 14 -28.19 11.56 7.30
N GLU A 15 -28.65 11.11 6.12
CA GLU A 15 -30.01 10.62 5.93
C GLU A 15 -30.27 9.28 6.64
N ALA A 16 -29.33 8.33 6.56
CA ALA A 16 -29.42 7.06 7.29
C ALA A 16 -29.33 7.26 8.81
N ALA A 17 -28.47 8.19 9.26
CA ALA A 17 -28.34 8.57 10.66
C ALA A 17 -29.64 9.19 11.20
N ARG A 18 -30.32 10.03 10.41
CA ARG A 18 -31.65 10.57 10.76
C ARG A 18 -32.69 9.48 10.91
N VAL A 19 -32.73 8.52 10.00
CA VAL A 19 -33.68 7.41 10.06
C VAL A 19 -33.43 6.53 11.29
N VAL A 20 -32.17 6.16 11.55
CA VAL A 20 -31.80 5.39 12.75
C VAL A 20 -32.13 6.15 14.03
N GLY A 21 -31.85 7.46 14.08
CA GLY A 21 -32.20 8.31 15.21
C GLY A 21 -33.71 8.46 15.41
N ALA A 22 -34.51 8.49 14.34
CA ALA A 22 -35.97 8.53 14.42
C ALA A 22 -36.58 7.24 15.00
N LEU A 23 -35.87 6.11 14.90
CA LEU A 23 -36.23 4.86 15.55
C LEU A 23 -35.82 4.80 17.03
N GLY A 24 -35.24 5.88 17.58
CA GLY A 24 -34.76 5.93 18.97
C GLY A 24 -33.49 5.10 19.21
N ILE A 25 -32.75 4.76 18.16
CA ILE A 25 -31.50 4.00 18.26
C ILE A 25 -30.34 4.99 18.40
N GLU A 26 -29.65 4.96 19.54
CA GLU A 26 -28.58 5.91 19.86
C GLU A 26 -27.20 5.29 20.00
N THR A 27 -27.10 3.96 20.15
CA THR A 27 -25.84 3.24 20.41
C THR A 27 -25.62 2.05 19.47
N ASP A 28 -24.36 1.61 19.35
CA ASP A 28 -24.02 0.38 18.60
C ASP A 28 -24.78 -0.84 19.17
N ALA A 29 -24.92 -0.94 20.49
CA ALA A 29 -25.61 -2.06 21.12
C ALA A 29 -27.10 -2.06 20.79
N GLU A 30 -27.76 -0.91 20.85
CA GLU A 30 -29.15 -0.76 20.44
C GLU A 30 -29.32 -1.09 18.96
N LEU A 31 -28.47 -0.53 18.09
CA LEU A 31 -28.55 -0.81 16.65
C LEU A 31 -28.39 -2.30 16.40
N ALA A 32 -27.39 -2.94 17.00
CA ALA A 32 -27.13 -4.38 16.88
C ALA A 32 -28.32 -5.26 17.29
N CYS A 33 -29.11 -4.82 18.28
CA CYS A 33 -30.21 -5.59 18.86
C CYS A 33 -31.59 -5.19 18.32
N TYR A 34 -31.74 -4.00 17.73
CA TYR A 34 -33.04 -3.46 17.30
C TYR A 34 -33.64 -4.30 16.17
N PHE A 35 -32.85 -4.61 15.15
CA PHE A 35 -33.25 -5.46 14.03
C PHE A 35 -32.91 -6.92 14.32
N ARG A 36 -33.88 -7.82 14.14
CA ARG A 36 -33.66 -9.26 14.34
C ARG A 36 -32.84 -9.85 13.19
N ASP A 37 -33.17 -9.45 11.98
CA ASP A 37 -32.52 -9.87 10.74
C ASP A 37 -32.52 -8.76 9.67
N GLU A 38 -32.04 -9.09 8.47
CA GLU A 38 -31.95 -8.15 7.36
C GLU A 38 -33.29 -7.83 6.70
N MET A 39 -34.35 -8.60 6.97
CA MET A 39 -35.68 -8.31 6.42
C MET A 39 -36.31 -7.13 7.15
N ASP A 40 -36.15 -7.05 8.47
CA ASP A 40 -36.61 -5.91 9.28
C ASP A 40 -36.02 -4.57 8.79
N LEU A 41 -34.84 -4.60 8.16
CA LEU A 41 -34.16 -3.42 7.64
C LEU A 41 -34.80 -2.84 6.37
N PHE A 42 -35.61 -3.61 5.63
CA PHE A 42 -36.35 -3.09 4.47
C PHE A 42 -37.58 -2.28 4.88
N GLU A 43 -38.08 -2.46 6.11
CA GLU A 43 -39.20 -1.69 6.65
C GLU A 43 -38.78 -0.29 7.12
N VAL A 44 -37.47 -0.07 7.28
CA VAL A 44 -36.87 1.17 7.80
C VAL A 44 -36.98 2.32 6.80
N SER A 45 -36.91 2.03 5.50
CA SER A 45 -36.99 3.05 4.46
C SER A 45 -37.35 2.46 3.11
N ALA A 46 -38.15 3.17 2.33
CA ALA A 46 -38.39 2.84 0.92
C ALA A 46 -37.19 3.14 0.01
N LYS A 47 -36.17 3.86 0.51
CA LYS A 47 -35.01 4.28 -0.28
C LYS A 47 -33.89 3.21 -0.21
N PRO A 48 -33.52 2.57 -1.34
CA PRO A 48 -32.57 1.46 -1.34
C PRO A 48 -31.16 1.80 -0.83
N ASP A 49 -30.71 3.04 -1.04
CA ASP A 49 -29.42 3.55 -0.59
C ASP A 49 -29.37 3.75 0.93
N VAL A 50 -30.48 4.23 1.52
CA VAL A 50 -30.64 4.33 2.98
C VAL A 50 -30.64 2.93 3.58
N VAL A 51 -31.44 1.99 3.06
CA VAL A 51 -31.49 0.60 3.53
C VAL A 51 -30.10 -0.04 3.48
N SER A 52 -29.39 0.06 2.35
CA SER A 52 -28.03 -0.48 2.22
C SER A 52 -27.06 0.10 3.26
N THR A 53 -27.16 1.40 3.52
CA THR A 53 -26.32 2.10 4.51
C THR A 53 -26.63 1.66 5.94
N VAL A 54 -27.92 1.58 6.31
CA VAL A 54 -28.35 1.12 7.65
C VAL A 54 -28.01 -0.35 7.87
N THR A 55 -28.21 -1.22 6.86
CA THR A 55 -27.83 -2.64 6.90
C THR A 55 -26.34 -2.80 7.15
N HIS A 56 -25.51 -2.01 6.49
CA HIS A 56 -24.07 -2.04 6.68
C HIS A 56 -23.67 -1.59 8.10
N ALA A 57 -24.25 -0.49 8.59
CA ALA A 57 -24.03 -0.01 9.95
C ALA A 57 -24.46 -1.03 11.01
N TRP A 58 -25.63 -1.65 10.83
CA TRP A 58 -26.17 -2.71 11.69
C TRP A 58 -25.24 -3.92 11.78
N ARG A 59 -24.74 -4.41 10.65
CA ARG A 59 -23.78 -5.53 10.61
C ARG A 59 -22.50 -5.21 11.38
N VAL A 60 -21.98 -4.00 11.25
CA VAL A 60 -20.77 -3.55 11.96
C VAL A 60 -21.02 -3.45 13.46
N ALA A 61 -22.15 -2.86 13.86
CA ALA A 61 -22.57 -2.77 15.25
C ALA A 61 -22.69 -4.16 15.91
N ARG A 62 -23.36 -5.12 15.25
CA ARG A 62 -23.45 -6.52 15.73
C ARG A 62 -22.08 -7.16 15.93
N LEU A 63 -21.17 -6.94 14.99
CA LEU A 63 -19.82 -7.47 15.09
C LEU A 63 -19.07 -6.90 16.31
N GLN A 64 -19.19 -5.60 16.56
CA GLN A 64 -18.52 -4.97 17.69
C GLN A 64 -19.05 -5.48 19.03
N VAL A 65 -20.36 -5.67 19.15
CA VAL A 65 -20.99 -6.29 20.33
C VAL A 65 -20.52 -7.73 20.52
N ASP A 66 -20.52 -8.54 19.44
CA ASP A 66 -20.04 -9.93 19.47
C ASP A 66 -18.57 -10.03 19.91
N ILE A 67 -17.71 -9.08 19.52
CA ILE A 67 -16.31 -9.02 19.93
C ILE A 67 -16.17 -8.63 21.40
N ALA A 68 -16.91 -7.62 21.86
CA ALA A 68 -16.84 -7.13 23.24
C ALA A 68 -17.24 -8.21 24.26
N LEU A 69 -18.11 -9.14 23.87
CA LEU A 69 -18.58 -10.24 24.73
C LEU A 69 -17.58 -11.40 24.88
N GLN A 70 -16.49 -11.45 24.10
CA GLN A 70 -15.55 -12.59 24.14
C GLN A 70 -14.36 -12.36 25.09
N LYS A 71 -14.28 -13.14 26.18
CA LYS A 71 -13.16 -13.16 27.13
C LYS A 71 -11.84 -13.71 26.52
N PRO A 72 -10.65 -13.18 26.87
CA PRO A 72 -9.38 -13.60 26.28
C PRO A 72 -8.88 -14.98 26.78
N VAL A 73 -8.48 -15.86 25.85
CA VAL A 73 -7.96 -17.23 26.13
C VAL A 73 -6.42 -17.28 26.03
N LYS A 74 -5.76 -17.81 27.08
CA LYS A 74 -4.30 -18.02 27.18
C LYS A 74 -3.84 -19.20 26.29
N ARG A 75 -2.78 -19.02 25.50
CA ARG A 75 -2.24 -20.01 24.53
C ARG A 75 -1.26 -21.02 25.15
N ALA A 76 -1.49 -22.32 24.93
CA ALA A 76 -0.55 -23.40 25.21
C ALA A 76 0.26 -23.83 23.96
N ARG A 77 1.47 -24.34 24.18
CA ARG A 77 2.50 -24.66 23.16
C ARG A 77 2.52 -26.18 22.91
N VAL A 78 2.48 -26.61 21.64
CA VAL A 78 2.60 -28.03 21.24
C VAL A 78 3.82 -28.23 20.35
N VAL A 79 4.55 -29.31 20.59
CA VAL A 79 5.74 -29.80 19.88
C VAL A 79 5.37 -31.11 19.19
N LEU A 80 5.63 -31.28 17.89
CA LEU A 80 5.93 -32.61 17.32
C LEU A 80 6.55 -32.57 15.90
N GLU A 81 7.18 -33.70 15.57
CA GLU A 81 8.26 -33.98 14.62
C GLU A 81 7.89 -34.12 13.13
N GLN A 82 8.91 -34.26 12.29
CA GLN A 82 8.90 -34.11 10.83
C GLN A 82 9.24 -35.42 10.08
N ARG A 83 8.74 -35.53 8.84
CA ARG A 83 9.41 -36.20 7.70
C ARG A 83 9.27 -35.37 6.41
N VAL A 84 10.22 -35.52 5.49
CA VAL A 84 10.43 -34.74 4.24
C VAL A 84 10.43 -35.69 3.03
N PRO A 85 9.94 -35.25 1.84
CA PRO A 85 10.75 -35.36 0.62
C PRO A 85 10.70 -34.12 -0.31
N GLN A 86 11.71 -34.03 -1.18
CA GLN A 86 12.01 -32.95 -2.15
C GLN A 86 11.51 -33.24 -3.57
N ALA A 87 11.18 -32.19 -4.35
CA ALA A 87 11.37 -31.99 -5.82
C ALA A 87 10.59 -30.71 -6.25
N GLY A 88 10.86 -29.92 -7.30
CA GLY A 88 11.83 -29.89 -8.41
C GLY A 88 11.68 -28.51 -9.11
N ALA A 89 12.73 -28.00 -9.77
CA ALA A 89 12.86 -26.60 -10.20
C ALA A 89 12.37 -26.32 -11.64
N GLY A 90 11.78 -25.14 -11.87
CA GLY A 90 11.36 -24.65 -13.19
C GLY A 90 12.50 -24.01 -14.00
N LEU A 91 12.39 -24.11 -15.33
CA LEU A 91 13.39 -23.74 -16.33
C LEU A 91 13.72 -22.24 -16.33
N ARG A 92 14.99 -21.90 -16.09
CA ARG A 92 15.57 -20.57 -16.34
C ARG A 92 16.34 -20.59 -17.67
N PRO A 93 16.39 -19.46 -18.41
CA PRO A 93 17.28 -19.35 -19.55
C PRO A 93 18.74 -19.57 -19.11
N LYS A 94 19.51 -20.26 -19.95
CA LYS A 94 20.95 -20.44 -19.73
C LYS A 94 21.62 -19.06 -19.76
N ALA A 95 22.58 -18.80 -18.87
CA ALA A 95 23.25 -17.49 -18.71
C ALA A 95 23.74 -16.86 -20.03
N ARG A 96 24.15 -17.69 -21.01
CA ARG A 96 24.60 -17.27 -22.35
C ARG A 96 23.52 -16.60 -23.24
N CYS A 97 22.26 -16.65 -22.83
CA CYS A 97 21.12 -16.08 -23.57
C CYS A 97 20.76 -14.66 -23.10
N VAL A 98 21.40 -14.14 -22.05
CA VAL A 98 21.14 -12.78 -21.52
C VAL A 98 22.16 -11.79 -22.10
N PRO A 99 21.76 -10.57 -22.48
CA PRO A 99 22.71 -9.53 -22.92
C PRO A 99 23.73 -9.21 -21.81
N PRO A 100 25.02 -8.96 -22.15
CA PRO A 100 26.03 -8.61 -21.16
C PRO A 100 25.75 -7.27 -20.47
N VAL A 101 26.20 -7.14 -19.22
CA VAL A 101 25.87 -6.02 -18.30
C VAL A 101 26.23 -4.64 -18.86
N SER A 102 27.25 -4.53 -19.72
CA SER A 102 27.59 -3.29 -20.43
C SER A 102 26.50 -2.78 -21.38
N LEU A 103 25.51 -3.61 -21.70
CA LEU A 103 24.35 -3.31 -22.53
C LEU A 103 23.09 -3.06 -21.70
N LEU A 104 23.14 -3.26 -20.38
CA LEU A 104 22.01 -2.97 -19.50
C LEU A 104 22.02 -1.49 -19.11
N PRO A 105 20.88 -0.78 -19.18
CA PRO A 105 20.83 0.66 -18.95
C PRO A 105 21.21 1.03 -17.51
N ARG A 106 21.95 2.13 -17.37
CA ARG A 106 21.98 2.95 -16.14
C ARG A 106 21.09 4.16 -16.38
N PRO A 107 20.31 4.64 -15.40
CA PRO A 107 19.37 5.74 -15.60
C PRO A 107 20.08 6.95 -16.22
N PHE A 108 19.61 7.34 -17.41
CA PHE A 108 20.05 8.53 -18.10
C PHE A 108 19.48 9.74 -17.34
N ARG A 109 20.33 10.63 -16.84
CA ARG A 109 19.89 11.93 -16.34
C ARG A 109 20.08 12.93 -17.46
N ALA A 110 19.00 13.62 -17.85
CA ALA A 110 19.02 14.70 -18.85
C ALA A 110 20.03 15.83 -18.57
N GLN A 111 20.61 15.87 -17.36
CA GLN A 111 21.70 16.78 -16.97
C GLN A 111 22.99 16.68 -17.83
N TYR A 112 23.12 15.68 -18.71
CA TYR A 112 24.26 15.57 -19.64
C TYR A 112 24.07 16.28 -20.98
N ALA A 113 22.85 16.71 -21.34
CA ALA A 113 22.56 17.34 -22.63
C ALA A 113 23.07 18.81 -22.72
N SER A 114 23.35 19.46 -21.59
CA SER A 114 23.76 20.88 -21.56
C SER A 114 25.28 21.11 -21.61
N LYS A 115 26.10 20.06 -21.61
CA LYS A 115 27.56 20.23 -21.79
C LYS A 115 27.89 20.27 -23.28
N PRO A 116 28.53 21.35 -23.78
CA PRO A 116 28.93 21.41 -25.19
C PRO A 116 29.83 20.21 -25.50
N LEU A 117 29.48 19.44 -26.53
CA LEU A 117 30.31 18.35 -27.02
C LEU A 117 31.62 18.97 -27.51
N ARG A 118 32.70 18.80 -26.72
CA ARG A 118 34.08 19.02 -27.20
C ARG A 118 34.25 18.29 -28.52
N SER A 119 34.84 18.92 -29.55
CA SER A 119 35.17 18.28 -30.82
C SER A 119 35.92 16.97 -30.58
N GLN A 120 35.40 15.87 -31.10
CA GLN A 120 35.96 14.53 -30.84
C GLN A 120 36.54 13.95 -32.10
N PRO A 121 37.60 13.14 -31.99
CA PRO A 121 38.15 12.43 -33.14
C PRO A 121 37.08 11.55 -33.78
N ALA A 122 37.05 11.53 -35.12
CA ALA A 122 36.13 10.71 -35.90
C ALA A 122 36.23 9.24 -35.45
N MET A 123 35.09 8.61 -35.23
CA MET A 123 35.04 7.18 -34.91
C MET A 123 35.34 6.38 -36.19
N PRO A 124 36.11 5.29 -36.14
CA PRO A 124 36.33 4.44 -37.30
C PRO A 124 35.00 3.96 -37.89
N ASP A 125 34.86 4.02 -39.22
CA ASP A 125 33.60 3.72 -39.94
C ASP A 125 33.04 2.33 -39.61
N ALA A 126 33.91 1.33 -39.48
CA ALA A 126 33.53 -0.04 -39.14
C ALA A 126 32.89 -0.15 -37.75
N LYS A 127 33.39 0.60 -36.76
CA LYS A 127 32.82 0.65 -35.42
C LYS A 127 31.50 1.43 -35.40
N SER A 128 31.39 2.48 -36.19
CA SER A 128 30.16 3.26 -36.37
C SER A 128 29.02 2.38 -36.90
N ALA A 129 29.27 1.63 -37.98
CA ALA A 129 28.29 0.71 -38.55
C ALA A 129 27.82 -0.36 -37.56
N LEU A 130 28.73 -0.94 -36.78
CA LEU A 130 28.38 -1.92 -35.73
C LEU A 130 27.48 -1.29 -34.66
N LEU A 131 27.79 -0.07 -34.23
CA LEU A 131 26.99 0.64 -33.23
C LEU A 131 25.61 1.02 -33.75
N GLN A 132 25.50 1.34 -35.04
CA GLN A 132 24.22 1.62 -35.67
C GLN A 132 23.34 0.37 -35.67
N THR A 133 23.91 -0.81 -35.98
CA THR A 133 23.19 -2.08 -35.84
C THR A 133 22.80 -2.40 -34.39
N VAL A 134 23.64 -2.07 -33.40
CA VAL A 134 23.27 -2.26 -31.97
C VAL A 134 22.14 -1.32 -31.61
N MET A 135 22.19 -0.06 -32.04
CA MET A 135 21.17 0.94 -31.79
C MET A 135 19.84 0.55 -32.42
N GLU A 136 19.82 0.12 -33.68
CA GLU A 136 18.64 -0.40 -34.36
C GLU A 136 18.04 -1.59 -33.61
N LEU A 137 18.86 -2.58 -33.23
CA LEU A 137 18.38 -3.71 -32.45
C LEU A 137 17.80 -3.28 -31.11
N VAL A 138 18.41 -2.30 -30.44
CA VAL A 138 17.88 -1.71 -29.20
C VAL A 138 16.57 -0.97 -29.47
N ILE A 139 16.43 -0.19 -30.55
CA ILE A 139 15.17 0.47 -30.92
C ILE A 139 14.07 -0.58 -31.16
N THR A 140 14.34 -1.56 -32.01
CA THR A 140 13.37 -2.58 -32.41
C THR A 140 12.99 -3.53 -31.28
N SER A 141 13.95 -3.92 -30.43
CA SER A 141 13.70 -4.87 -29.35
C SER A 141 13.19 -4.23 -28.06
N ALA A 142 13.32 -2.91 -27.93
CA ALA A 142 13.22 -2.26 -26.65
C ALA A 142 12.20 -1.13 -26.54
N SER A 143 11.45 -0.87 -27.63
CA SER A 143 10.13 -0.25 -27.59
C SER A 143 9.19 -0.91 -26.57
N GLU A 144 9.41 -2.19 -26.25
CA GLU A 144 8.56 -2.94 -25.33
C GLU A 144 9.13 -3.13 -23.91
N ASN A 145 10.45 -2.96 -23.65
CA ASN A 145 10.97 -3.33 -22.30
C ASN A 145 12.35 -2.84 -21.84
N THR A 146 12.93 -1.74 -22.33
CA THR A 146 14.19 -1.21 -21.74
C THR A 146 14.07 0.20 -21.17
N GLN A 147 14.98 0.54 -20.26
CA GLN A 147 15.06 1.84 -19.56
C GLN A 147 15.90 2.88 -20.32
N PHE A 148 15.93 2.86 -21.66
CA PHE A 148 16.54 3.97 -22.40
C PHE A 148 15.57 5.17 -22.40
N ASP A 149 16.14 6.37 -22.31
CA ASP A 149 15.38 7.61 -22.33
C ASP A 149 14.60 7.73 -23.65
N ARG A 150 13.35 8.20 -23.58
CA ARG A 150 12.49 8.34 -24.76
C ARG A 150 13.10 9.26 -25.82
N ALA A 151 13.89 10.24 -25.37
CA ALA A 151 14.61 11.16 -26.22
C ALA A 151 15.56 10.45 -27.22
N ILE A 152 16.11 9.29 -26.88
CA ILE A 152 16.97 8.50 -27.78
C ILE A 152 16.17 7.96 -28.98
N TRP A 153 14.87 7.71 -28.79
CA TRP A 153 13.97 7.13 -29.80
C TRP A 153 13.41 8.19 -30.75
N ASP A 154 13.11 9.39 -30.23
CA ASP A 154 12.43 10.43 -31.00
C ASP A 154 13.32 11.01 -32.11
N ASN A 155 14.65 10.97 -31.94
CA ASN A 155 15.58 11.37 -32.98
C ASN A 155 16.85 10.47 -32.98
N PRO A 156 16.78 9.28 -33.61
CA PRO A 156 17.87 8.30 -33.55
C PRO A 156 19.16 8.82 -34.19
N ALA A 157 19.05 9.62 -35.24
CA ALA A 157 20.20 10.21 -35.93
C ALA A 157 20.94 11.21 -35.03
N GLU A 158 20.22 12.11 -34.37
CA GLU A 158 20.82 13.09 -33.45
C GLU A 158 21.39 12.43 -32.19
N ASN A 159 20.72 11.40 -31.68
CA ASN A 159 21.14 10.70 -30.46
C ASN A 159 22.19 9.61 -30.69
N PHE A 160 22.49 9.26 -31.94
CA PHE A 160 23.51 8.27 -32.26
C PHE A 160 24.86 8.63 -31.65
N VAL A 161 25.21 9.92 -31.63
CA VAL A 161 26.48 10.40 -31.05
C VAL A 161 26.55 10.13 -29.54
N LEU A 162 25.45 10.36 -28.82
CA LEU A 162 25.35 10.09 -27.38
C LEU A 162 25.34 8.58 -27.09
N PHE A 163 24.66 7.81 -27.92
CA PHE A 163 24.66 6.35 -27.87
C PHE A 163 26.07 5.80 -28.08
N ALA A 164 26.73 6.18 -29.18
CA ALA A 164 28.07 5.78 -29.54
C ALA A 164 29.12 6.18 -28.49
N ALA A 165 28.90 7.30 -27.77
CA ALA A 165 29.76 7.72 -26.67
C ALA A 165 29.88 6.67 -25.55
N ARG A 166 28.81 5.92 -25.28
CA ARG A 166 28.79 4.87 -24.24
C ARG A 166 29.64 3.66 -24.59
N PHE A 167 29.89 3.45 -25.88
CA PHE A 167 30.60 2.28 -26.39
C PHE A 167 32.04 2.57 -26.80
N ARG A 168 32.57 3.75 -26.48
CA ARG A 168 33.94 4.12 -26.87
C ARG A 168 34.98 3.17 -26.32
N THR A 169 34.85 2.79 -25.05
CA THR A 169 35.79 1.88 -24.38
C THR A 169 35.59 0.42 -24.78
N VAL A 170 34.55 0.12 -25.56
CA VAL A 170 34.25 -1.24 -26.02
C VAL A 170 34.97 -1.46 -27.35
N SER A 171 35.78 -2.51 -27.43
CA SER A 171 36.45 -2.88 -28.69
C SER A 171 35.44 -3.33 -29.75
N GLU A 172 35.81 -3.28 -31.02
CA GLU A 172 34.95 -3.81 -32.09
C GLU A 172 34.63 -5.29 -31.90
N GLU A 173 35.59 -6.07 -31.42
CA GLU A 173 35.39 -7.50 -31.16
C GLU A 173 34.33 -7.73 -30.06
N GLN A 174 34.39 -6.95 -28.97
CA GLN A 174 33.37 -6.96 -27.92
C GLN A 174 32.00 -6.49 -28.46
N LEU A 175 31.95 -5.48 -29.33
CA LEU A 175 30.70 -5.05 -29.99
C LEU A 175 30.11 -6.15 -30.87
N ARG A 176 30.94 -6.86 -31.64
CA ARG A 176 30.51 -8.03 -32.43
C ARG A 176 30.00 -9.15 -31.51
N ALA A 177 30.64 -9.39 -30.37
CA ALA A 177 30.17 -10.35 -29.37
C ALA A 177 28.83 -9.96 -28.76
N HIS A 178 28.64 -8.67 -28.46
CA HIS A 178 27.39 -8.08 -27.96
C HIS A 178 26.26 -8.22 -28.98
N LEU A 179 26.50 -7.91 -30.26
CA LEU A 179 25.54 -8.11 -31.34
C LEU A 179 25.12 -9.57 -31.47
N ARG A 180 26.06 -10.52 -31.38
CA ARG A 180 25.74 -11.96 -31.39
C ARG A 180 24.87 -12.35 -30.20
N ALA A 181 25.14 -11.81 -29.01
CA ALA A 181 24.32 -12.04 -27.82
C ALA A 181 22.90 -11.46 -27.99
N PHE A 182 22.78 -10.22 -28.44
CA PHE A 182 21.49 -9.58 -28.72
C PHE A 182 20.68 -10.33 -29.76
N ARG A 183 21.27 -10.72 -30.89
CA ARG A 183 20.57 -11.52 -31.92
C ARG A 183 20.12 -12.89 -31.42
N ARG A 184 20.87 -13.52 -30.50
CA ARG A 184 20.43 -14.75 -29.83
C ARG A 184 19.28 -14.47 -28.87
N TRP A 185 19.34 -13.37 -28.11
CA TRP A 185 18.27 -12.97 -27.22
C TRP A 185 16.99 -12.63 -27.98
N VAL A 186 17.05 -11.84 -29.07
CA VAL A 186 15.89 -11.52 -29.91
C VAL A 186 15.27 -12.78 -30.50
N ARG A 187 16.07 -13.71 -31.03
CA ARG A 187 15.57 -15.00 -31.53
C ARG A 187 14.95 -15.85 -30.43
N TRP A 188 15.59 -15.93 -29.27
CA TRP A 188 15.03 -16.65 -28.13
C TRP A 188 13.73 -15.99 -27.66
N HIS A 189 13.70 -14.67 -27.54
CA HIS A 189 12.54 -13.88 -27.13
C HIS A 189 11.40 -14.10 -28.12
N GLY A 190 11.58 -13.85 -29.42
CA GLY A 190 10.53 -14.08 -30.41
C GLY A 190 10.03 -15.54 -30.49
N ALA A 191 10.86 -16.53 -30.16
CA ALA A 191 10.47 -17.95 -30.19
C ALA A 191 9.92 -18.51 -28.87
N ASN A 192 10.20 -17.87 -27.73
CA ASN A 192 9.89 -18.41 -26.39
C ASN A 192 9.08 -17.44 -25.54
N VAL A 193 8.99 -16.18 -25.94
CA VAL A 193 8.18 -15.13 -25.33
C VAL A 193 7.10 -14.78 -26.36
N PRO A 194 5.86 -15.23 -26.18
CA PRO A 194 4.80 -14.98 -27.14
C PRO A 194 4.63 -13.46 -27.35
N THR A 195 4.75 -12.99 -28.60
CA THR A 195 4.55 -11.58 -28.99
C THR A 195 3.12 -11.10 -28.79
N GLU A 196 2.15 -12.01 -28.63
CA GLU A 196 0.73 -11.71 -28.43
C GLU A 196 0.22 -12.01 -27.02
N VAL A 197 1.05 -12.56 -26.14
CA VAL A 197 0.63 -12.69 -24.74
C VAL A 197 0.80 -11.32 -24.13
N LEU A 198 -0.30 -10.55 -24.18
CA LEU A 198 -0.59 -9.47 -23.26
C LEU A 198 -0.21 -9.96 -21.87
N TYR A 199 0.98 -9.61 -21.42
CA TYR A 199 1.41 -9.84 -20.05
C TYR A 199 0.46 -9.01 -19.20
N TRP A 200 -0.58 -9.68 -18.74
CA TRP A 200 -1.61 -9.21 -17.81
C TRP A 200 -2.59 -8.16 -18.36
N LYS A 201 -3.82 -8.61 -18.62
CA LYS A 201 -5.04 -7.80 -18.65
C LYS A 201 -5.65 -7.74 -17.24
N PRO A 202 -6.40 -6.68 -16.86
CA PRO A 202 -6.48 -6.17 -15.48
C PRO A 202 -7.44 -6.97 -14.59
N THR A 203 -7.21 -8.27 -14.38
CA THR A 203 -8.09 -9.11 -13.56
C THR A 203 -8.24 -8.58 -12.13
N ALA A 204 -7.19 -8.02 -11.53
CA ALA A 204 -7.25 -7.43 -10.18
C ALA A 204 -8.18 -6.22 -10.08
N LEU A 205 -8.11 -5.31 -11.06
CA LEU A 205 -8.88 -4.07 -11.05
C LEU A 205 -10.27 -4.27 -11.60
N TRP A 206 -10.45 -5.22 -12.52
CA TRP A 206 -11.77 -5.67 -12.94
C TRP A 206 -12.48 -6.36 -11.79
N MET A 207 -11.79 -7.22 -11.03
CA MET A 207 -12.34 -7.76 -9.79
C MET A 207 -12.69 -6.65 -8.80
N ALA A 208 -11.85 -5.63 -8.65
CA ALA A 208 -12.13 -4.48 -7.77
C ALA A 208 -13.34 -3.65 -8.23
N LYS A 209 -13.47 -3.39 -9.54
CA LYS A 209 -14.63 -2.68 -10.13
C LYS A 209 -15.91 -3.50 -10.03
N TYR A 210 -15.83 -4.79 -10.35
CA TYR A 210 -16.98 -5.70 -10.30
C TYR A 210 -17.41 -6.00 -8.86
N LEU A 211 -16.50 -5.91 -7.88
CA LEU A 211 -16.85 -6.05 -6.47
C LEU A 211 -17.94 -5.05 -6.04
N ALA A 212 -17.98 -3.85 -6.64
CA ALA A 212 -19.03 -2.86 -6.38
C ALA A 212 -20.44 -3.33 -6.79
N HIS A 213 -20.52 -4.31 -7.69
CA HIS A 213 -21.78 -4.88 -8.20
C HIS A 213 -22.02 -6.31 -7.70
N ALA A 214 -20.98 -6.99 -7.22
CA ALA A 214 -21.11 -8.33 -6.67
C ALA A 214 -21.82 -8.29 -5.32
N THR A 215 -22.63 -9.30 -5.04
CA THR A 215 -23.32 -9.47 -3.76
C THR A 215 -23.12 -10.86 -3.19
N GLY A 216 -23.40 -11.01 -1.89
CA GLY A 216 -23.36 -12.30 -1.19
C GLY A 216 -22.02 -13.03 -1.32
N THR A 217 -22.08 -14.32 -1.58
CA THR A 217 -20.90 -15.21 -1.62
C THR A 217 -19.94 -14.91 -2.77
N VAL A 218 -20.43 -14.38 -3.90
CA VAL A 218 -19.55 -13.94 -4.99
C VAL A 218 -18.68 -12.77 -4.53
N ALA A 219 -19.28 -11.76 -3.89
CA ALA A 219 -18.56 -10.61 -3.34
C ALA A 219 -17.54 -11.04 -2.28
N SER A 220 -17.93 -11.96 -1.39
CA SER A 220 -17.04 -12.58 -0.39
C SER A 220 -15.83 -13.25 -1.04
N PHE A 221 -16.04 -14.12 -2.03
CA PHE A 221 -14.95 -14.83 -2.72
C PHE A 221 -14.02 -13.87 -3.48
N MET A 222 -14.58 -12.88 -4.16
CA MET A 222 -13.81 -11.81 -4.83
C MET A 222 -12.98 -11.00 -3.85
N THR A 223 -13.57 -10.63 -2.71
CA THR A 223 -12.88 -9.90 -1.65
C THR A 223 -11.67 -10.68 -1.14
N TRP A 224 -11.81 -11.98 -0.85
CA TRP A 224 -10.68 -12.81 -0.43
C TRP A 224 -9.62 -12.99 -1.53
N THR A 225 -10.03 -13.01 -2.79
CA THR A 225 -9.12 -13.03 -3.93
C THR A 225 -8.28 -11.76 -3.99
N LEU A 226 -8.90 -10.59 -3.81
CA LEU A 226 -8.22 -9.29 -3.72
C LEU A 226 -7.31 -9.22 -2.50
N VAL A 227 -7.73 -9.75 -1.35
CA VAL A 227 -6.89 -9.85 -0.15
C VAL A 227 -5.61 -10.64 -0.44
N LEU A 228 -5.71 -11.81 -1.07
CA LEU A 228 -4.54 -12.64 -1.40
C LEU A 228 -3.59 -11.94 -2.36
N LEU A 229 -4.16 -11.26 -3.35
CA LEU A 229 -3.45 -10.49 -4.36
C LEU A 229 -2.65 -9.34 -3.74
N VAL A 230 -3.30 -8.48 -2.96
CA VAL A 230 -2.67 -7.31 -2.33
C VAL A 230 -1.74 -7.72 -1.20
N ALA A 231 -2.09 -8.76 -0.43
CA ALA A 231 -1.25 -9.26 0.64
C ALA A 231 0.02 -9.97 0.14
N CYS A 232 0.08 -10.31 -1.16
CA CYS A 232 1.13 -11.15 -1.77
C CYS A 232 1.28 -12.50 -1.06
N LEU A 233 0.17 -13.03 -0.56
CA LEU A 233 0.15 -14.27 0.20
C LEU A 233 0.10 -15.47 -0.73
N ARG A 234 0.80 -16.54 -0.34
CA ARG A 234 0.48 -17.86 -0.89
C ARG A 234 -0.84 -18.30 -0.31
N PHE A 235 -1.65 -19.00 -1.08
CA PHE A 235 -2.89 -19.62 -0.58
C PHE A 235 -2.65 -20.53 0.65
N ALA A 236 -1.51 -21.24 0.69
CA ALA A 236 -1.15 -22.02 1.88
C ALA A 236 -0.94 -21.18 3.15
N HIS A 237 -0.63 -19.88 3.05
CA HIS A 237 -0.52 -19.00 4.21
C HIS A 237 -1.89 -18.47 4.66
N SER A 238 -2.84 -18.23 3.74
CA SER A 238 -4.21 -17.84 4.13
C SER A 238 -4.96 -18.97 4.83
N ARG A 239 -4.73 -20.23 4.44
CA ARG A 239 -5.23 -21.43 5.16
C ARG A 239 -4.69 -21.59 6.59
N ARG A 240 -3.71 -20.80 6.98
CA ARG A 240 -3.05 -20.83 8.29
C ARG A 240 -2.96 -19.44 8.94
N SER A 241 -3.73 -18.49 8.42
CA SER A 241 -3.78 -17.13 8.96
C SER A 241 -4.96 -16.99 9.91
N HIS A 242 -4.74 -16.26 10.99
CA HIS A 242 -5.67 -16.06 12.08
C HIS A 242 -5.54 -14.65 12.67
N SER A 243 -6.37 -14.33 13.67
CA SER A 243 -6.34 -13.03 14.37
C SER A 243 -6.48 -11.84 13.43
N LEU A 244 -7.41 -11.97 12.48
CA LEU A 244 -7.74 -10.92 11.53
C LEU A 244 -8.38 -9.73 12.29
N ARG A 245 -7.90 -8.53 12.00
CA ARG A 245 -8.34 -7.29 12.64
C ARG A 245 -8.16 -6.10 11.71
N TYR A 246 -8.95 -5.05 11.96
CA TYR A 246 -8.76 -3.74 11.36
C TYR A 246 -7.96 -2.86 12.30
N GLN A 247 -6.92 -2.20 11.79
CA GLN A 247 -6.04 -1.34 12.57
C GLN A 247 -5.46 -0.25 11.68
N ASP A 248 -5.63 1.03 12.05
CA ASP A 248 -5.06 2.21 11.38
C ASP A 248 -5.31 2.27 9.86
N GLY A 249 -6.51 1.88 9.40
CA GLY A 249 -6.84 1.85 7.97
C GLY A 249 -6.32 0.61 7.22
N PHE A 250 -5.80 -0.39 7.94
CA PHE A 250 -5.27 -1.62 7.38
C PHE A 250 -5.98 -2.86 7.94
N ILE A 251 -6.15 -3.87 7.10
CA ILE A 251 -6.52 -5.22 7.54
C ILE A 251 -5.23 -5.97 7.83
N ARG A 252 -5.13 -6.51 9.04
CA ARG A 252 -3.95 -7.24 9.52
C ARG A 252 -4.35 -8.63 10.00
N ALA A 253 -3.51 -9.62 9.71
CA ALA A 253 -3.61 -10.93 10.34
C ALA A 253 -2.22 -11.56 10.54
N THR A 254 -2.20 -12.66 11.27
CA THR A 254 -0.98 -13.42 11.58
C THR A 254 -1.05 -14.78 10.91
N CYS A 255 -0.02 -15.13 10.13
CA CYS A 255 0.16 -16.50 9.65
C CYS A 255 0.96 -17.28 10.67
N SER A 256 0.42 -18.43 11.13
CA SER A 256 1.04 -19.25 12.17
C SER A 256 2.36 -19.90 11.73
N GLN A 257 2.62 -19.99 10.43
CA GLN A 257 3.82 -20.62 9.87
C GLN A 257 4.42 -19.80 8.72
N GLY A 258 5.62 -19.27 8.94
CA GLY A 258 6.39 -18.51 7.96
C GLY A 258 6.99 -19.31 6.81
N LYS A 259 7.73 -18.60 5.97
CA LYS A 259 8.30 -19.14 4.73
C LYS A 259 9.50 -20.07 4.98
N ARG A 260 10.42 -19.64 5.85
CA ARG A 260 11.69 -20.33 6.14
C ARG A 260 11.65 -20.98 7.51
N ARG A 261 12.35 -22.11 7.67
CA ARG A 261 12.63 -22.69 8.98
C ARG A 261 13.80 -21.94 9.62
N ILE A 262 13.62 -21.45 10.83
CA ILE A 262 14.66 -20.92 11.69
C ILE A 262 14.72 -21.87 12.89
N GLN A 263 15.86 -22.53 13.08
CA GLN A 263 16.04 -23.54 14.13
C GLN A 263 14.92 -24.61 14.11
N GLY A 264 14.68 -25.19 12.93
CA GLY A 264 13.68 -26.26 12.72
C GLY A 264 12.22 -25.80 12.71
N ARG A 265 11.90 -24.60 13.20
CA ARG A 265 10.53 -24.06 13.28
C ARG A 265 10.28 -23.02 12.18
N ARG A 266 9.06 -22.96 11.64
CA ARG A 266 8.64 -21.87 10.74
C ARG A 266 7.99 -20.79 11.59
N PRO A 267 8.70 -19.73 12.01
CA PRO A 267 8.14 -18.74 12.91
C PRO A 267 6.91 -18.07 12.29
N PRO A 268 5.92 -17.68 13.11
CA PRO A 268 4.78 -16.94 12.61
C PRO A 268 5.22 -15.59 12.04
N PHE A 269 4.44 -15.03 11.13
CA PHE A 269 4.66 -13.70 10.61
C PHE A 269 3.33 -12.98 10.41
N ASP A 270 3.37 -11.67 10.59
CA ASP A 270 2.23 -10.80 10.32
C ASP A 270 2.24 -10.32 8.88
N TRP A 271 1.04 -10.07 8.37
CA TRP A 271 0.83 -9.43 7.09
C TRP A 271 -0.30 -8.41 7.23
N ALA A 272 -0.25 -7.38 6.40
CA ALA A 272 -1.29 -6.38 6.31
C ALA A 272 -1.49 -5.91 4.87
N ILE A 273 -2.69 -5.40 4.61
CA ILE A 273 -3.12 -4.75 3.38
C ILE A 273 -3.93 -3.50 3.73
N PRO A 274 -3.98 -2.47 2.87
CA PRO A 274 -4.91 -1.37 3.05
C PRO A 274 -6.35 -1.90 3.07
N ALA A 275 -7.17 -1.40 3.99
CA ALA A 275 -8.59 -1.70 4.06
C ALA A 275 -9.33 -1.25 2.78
N ARG A 276 -8.91 -0.11 2.25
CA ARG A 276 -9.41 0.48 1.02
C ARG A 276 -8.38 0.30 -0.09
N LEU A 277 -8.73 -0.43 -1.14
CA LEU A 277 -7.82 -0.73 -2.25
C LEU A 277 -7.78 0.39 -3.27
N THR A 278 -8.91 1.06 -3.48
CA THR A 278 -9.08 2.27 -4.29
C THR A 278 -10.11 3.17 -3.61
N GLN A 279 -10.31 4.40 -4.07
CA GLN A 279 -11.31 5.31 -3.49
C GLN A 279 -12.71 4.69 -3.34
N SER A 280 -13.09 3.83 -4.29
CA SER A 280 -14.41 3.19 -4.38
C SER A 280 -14.45 1.75 -3.87
N VAL A 281 -13.32 1.16 -3.51
CA VAL A 281 -13.23 -0.28 -3.17
C VAL A 281 -12.72 -0.45 -1.76
N ASP A 282 -13.65 -0.67 -0.84
CA ASP A 282 -13.37 -1.04 0.55
C ASP A 282 -13.58 -2.55 0.73
N VAL A 283 -12.52 -3.25 1.12
CA VAL A 283 -12.59 -4.69 1.39
C VAL A 283 -12.78 -5.00 2.88
N SER A 284 -12.62 -4.01 3.77
CA SER A 284 -12.62 -4.26 5.22
C SER A 284 -13.94 -4.76 5.75
N SER A 285 -15.05 -4.13 5.36
CA SER A 285 -16.38 -4.52 5.84
C SER A 285 -16.72 -5.98 5.51
N LEU A 286 -16.53 -6.39 4.25
CA LEU A 286 -16.82 -7.76 3.82
C LEU A 286 -15.86 -8.76 4.46
N VAL A 287 -14.57 -8.43 4.57
CA VAL A 287 -13.58 -9.30 5.23
C VAL A 287 -13.93 -9.52 6.71
N LEU A 288 -14.29 -8.45 7.42
CA LEU A 288 -14.63 -8.51 8.84
C LEU A 288 -15.96 -9.25 9.08
N LEU A 289 -16.96 -9.02 8.23
CA LEU A 289 -18.23 -9.73 8.27
C LEU A 289 -18.03 -11.23 8.03
N ASP A 290 -17.32 -11.60 6.96
CA ASP A 290 -17.00 -13.00 6.66
C ASP A 290 -16.24 -13.67 7.80
N TRP A 291 -15.29 -12.94 8.40
CA TRP A 291 -14.52 -13.44 9.54
C TRP A 291 -15.41 -13.72 10.74
N ALA A 292 -16.36 -12.84 11.04
CA ALA A 292 -17.32 -12.98 12.12
C ALA A 292 -18.28 -14.16 11.90
N GLU A 293 -18.84 -14.27 10.69
CA GLU A 293 -19.69 -15.39 10.28
C GLU A 293 -18.96 -16.72 10.44
N LEU A 294 -17.71 -16.77 9.96
CA LEU A 294 -16.87 -17.96 10.07
C LEU A 294 -16.58 -18.31 11.52
N GLN A 295 -16.29 -17.31 12.36
CA GLN A 295 -16.06 -17.51 13.78
C GLN A 295 -17.30 -18.05 14.50
N ARG A 296 -18.47 -17.50 14.20
CA ARG A 296 -19.76 -17.97 14.74
C ARG A 296 -20.03 -19.41 14.33
N ALA A 297 -19.85 -19.74 13.05
CA ALA A 297 -20.06 -21.09 12.53
C ALA A 297 -19.07 -22.12 13.11
N LEU A 298 -17.85 -21.69 13.47
CA LEU A 298 -16.85 -22.55 14.08
C LEU A 298 -16.99 -22.70 15.61
N GLY A 299 -17.70 -21.77 16.28
CA GLY A 299 -17.75 -21.67 17.74
C GLY A 299 -16.40 -21.34 18.40
N LYS A 300 -15.41 -20.90 17.62
CA LYS A 300 -14.05 -20.58 18.08
C LYS A 300 -13.33 -19.65 17.08
N PRO A 301 -12.26 -18.94 17.50
CA PRO A 301 -11.48 -18.10 16.59
C PRO A 301 -10.98 -18.89 15.35
N PRO A 302 -11.26 -18.43 14.12
CA PRO A 302 -10.85 -19.15 12.92
C PRO A 302 -9.32 -19.24 12.78
N SER A 303 -8.86 -20.34 12.18
CA SER A 303 -7.43 -20.59 11.89
C SER A 303 -7.08 -20.49 10.39
N PHE A 304 -8.04 -20.05 9.58
CA PHE A 304 -7.94 -19.85 8.15
C PHE A 304 -8.83 -18.69 7.73
N LEU A 305 -8.48 -18.02 6.63
CA LEU A 305 -9.22 -16.86 6.14
C LEU A 305 -10.35 -17.22 5.17
N VAL A 306 -10.06 -18.11 4.22
CA VAL A 306 -10.96 -18.37 3.08
C VAL A 306 -11.79 -19.62 3.37
N PRO A 307 -13.10 -19.47 3.65
CA PRO A 307 -13.98 -20.61 3.84
C PRO A 307 -14.17 -21.39 2.53
N ASP A 308 -14.42 -22.68 2.65
CA ASP A 308 -14.85 -23.51 1.53
C ASP A 308 -16.28 -23.14 1.12
N LEU A 309 -16.65 -23.39 -0.14
CA LEU A 309 -17.95 -23.01 -0.70
C LEU A 309 -18.68 -24.24 -1.21
N GLU A 310 -19.97 -24.39 -0.94
CA GLU A 310 -20.77 -25.52 -1.41
C GLU A 310 -21.14 -25.34 -2.89
N VAL A 311 -20.18 -25.63 -3.77
CA VAL A 311 -20.33 -25.54 -5.22
C VAL A 311 -20.46 -26.94 -5.79
N THR A 312 -21.58 -27.21 -6.46
CA THR A 312 -21.79 -28.41 -7.26
C THR A 312 -21.07 -28.28 -8.61
N ALA A 313 -20.51 -29.38 -9.12
CA ALA A 313 -19.69 -29.37 -10.34
C ALA A 313 -20.42 -28.84 -11.59
N ALA A 314 -21.76 -28.78 -11.56
CA ALA A 314 -22.60 -28.36 -12.68
C ALA A 314 -22.99 -26.87 -12.65
N LEU A 315 -22.78 -26.13 -11.55
CA LEU A 315 -23.30 -24.77 -11.40
C LEU A 315 -22.19 -23.74 -11.14
N PRO A 316 -22.31 -22.54 -11.74
CA PRO A 316 -21.41 -21.43 -11.44
C PRO A 316 -21.58 -20.96 -9.99
N LEU A 317 -20.57 -20.25 -9.48
CA LEU A 317 -20.66 -19.61 -8.17
C LEU A 317 -21.79 -18.59 -8.16
N SER A 318 -22.75 -18.73 -7.25
CA SER A 318 -23.89 -17.82 -7.07
C SER A 318 -23.73 -16.95 -5.82
N SER A 319 -24.45 -15.83 -5.76
CA SER A 319 -24.51 -14.97 -4.57
C SER A 319 -25.06 -15.68 -3.34
N THR A 320 -25.87 -16.74 -3.53
CA THR A 320 -26.50 -17.56 -2.48
C THR A 320 -25.72 -18.82 -2.14
N THR A 321 -24.58 -19.08 -2.79
CA THR A 321 -23.78 -20.28 -2.53
C THR A 321 -23.40 -20.35 -1.05
N ARG A 322 -23.66 -21.49 -0.40
CA ARG A 322 -23.42 -21.65 1.03
C ARG A 322 -21.91 -21.68 1.34
N LYS A 323 -21.49 -20.93 2.36
CA LYS A 323 -20.13 -21.01 2.93
C LYS A 323 -20.06 -22.17 3.93
N LEU A 324 -19.02 -22.98 3.82
CA LEU A 324 -18.74 -24.10 4.72
C LEU A 324 -17.64 -23.69 5.73
N PRO A 325 -17.79 -24.00 7.04
CA PRO A 325 -16.85 -23.60 8.08
C PRO A 325 -15.59 -24.48 8.10
N ARG A 326 -14.94 -24.64 6.95
CA ARG A 326 -13.70 -25.40 6.77
C ARG A 326 -12.81 -24.70 5.74
N PRO A 327 -11.48 -24.87 5.79
CA PRO A 327 -10.59 -24.21 4.85
C PRO A 327 -10.75 -24.77 3.43
N MET A 328 -10.89 -23.89 2.44
CA MET A 328 -10.94 -24.28 1.02
C MET A 328 -9.63 -24.95 0.56
N THR A 329 -9.74 -25.92 -0.36
CA THR A 329 -8.58 -26.56 -0.99
C THR A 329 -7.99 -25.69 -2.11
N LEU A 330 -6.70 -25.85 -2.40
CA LEU A 330 -6.03 -25.07 -3.47
C LEU A 330 -6.63 -25.34 -4.84
N ALA A 331 -6.90 -26.61 -5.15
CA ALA A 331 -7.49 -27.00 -6.43
C ALA A 331 -8.86 -26.34 -6.65
N LYS A 332 -9.70 -26.36 -5.62
CA LYS A 332 -11.01 -25.71 -5.66
C LYS A 332 -10.92 -24.19 -5.74
N PHE A 333 -10.03 -23.57 -4.96
CA PHE A 333 -9.79 -22.13 -5.04
C PHE A 333 -9.38 -21.71 -6.45
N ASN A 334 -8.41 -22.41 -7.06
CA ASN A 334 -8.00 -22.11 -8.43
C ASN A 334 -9.16 -22.35 -9.40
N SER A 335 -9.91 -23.45 -9.28
CA SER A 335 -11.09 -23.71 -10.13
C SER A 335 -12.08 -22.54 -10.10
N LEU A 336 -12.50 -22.12 -8.91
CA LEU A 336 -13.42 -21.00 -8.72
C LEU A 336 -12.86 -19.67 -9.22
N LEU A 337 -11.56 -19.43 -9.03
CA LEU A 337 -10.89 -18.24 -9.52
C LEU A 337 -10.90 -18.18 -11.06
N ARG A 338 -10.74 -19.31 -11.74
CA ARG A 338 -10.81 -19.38 -13.21
C ARG A 338 -12.23 -19.22 -13.71
N SER A 339 -13.21 -19.84 -13.05
CA SER A 339 -14.63 -19.64 -13.36
C SER A 339 -15.03 -18.17 -13.19
N LEU A 340 -14.57 -17.50 -12.13
CA LEU A 340 -14.78 -16.08 -11.91
C LEU A 340 -14.11 -15.24 -13.01
N ALA A 341 -12.88 -15.57 -13.42
CA ALA A 341 -12.22 -14.85 -14.51
C ALA A 341 -12.99 -14.99 -15.84
N ALA A 342 -13.44 -16.20 -16.16
CA ALA A 342 -14.27 -16.45 -17.34
C ALA A 342 -15.59 -15.67 -17.29
N SER A 343 -16.27 -15.62 -16.13
CA SER A 343 -17.50 -14.82 -15.98
C SER A 343 -17.27 -13.31 -16.10
N LEU A 344 -16.04 -12.85 -15.86
CA LEU A 344 -15.62 -11.47 -16.06
C LEU A 344 -15.14 -11.19 -17.50
N GLY A 345 -15.25 -12.16 -18.41
CA GLY A 345 -14.93 -12.00 -19.83
C GLY A 345 -13.49 -12.35 -20.22
N ALA A 346 -12.73 -13.03 -19.36
CA ALA A 346 -11.43 -13.59 -19.75
C ALA A 346 -11.61 -14.72 -20.78
N SER A 347 -10.69 -14.83 -21.75
CA SER A 347 -10.71 -15.95 -22.70
C SER A 347 -10.46 -17.28 -21.98
N PRO A 348 -10.80 -18.43 -22.59
CA PRO A 348 -10.51 -19.74 -22.00
C PRO A 348 -9.02 -19.95 -21.71
N GLU A 349 -8.12 -19.47 -22.58
CA GLU A 349 -6.67 -19.55 -22.35
C GLU A 349 -6.25 -18.67 -21.17
N GLU A 350 -6.71 -17.42 -21.13
CA GLU A 350 -6.42 -16.47 -20.06
C GLU A 350 -6.90 -16.99 -18.70
N ALA A 351 -8.13 -17.51 -18.66
CA ALA A 351 -8.69 -18.11 -17.46
C ALA A 351 -7.85 -19.31 -17.00
N ALA A 352 -7.35 -20.17 -17.89
CA ALA A 352 -6.55 -21.33 -17.53
C ALA A 352 -5.23 -20.96 -16.80
N GLU A 353 -4.60 -19.85 -17.19
CA GLU A 353 -3.35 -19.36 -16.61
C GLU A 353 -3.52 -18.76 -15.20
N ILE A 354 -4.72 -18.31 -14.88
CA ILE A 354 -4.99 -17.69 -13.58
C ILE A 354 -4.92 -18.74 -12.47
N SER A 355 -4.21 -18.37 -11.40
CA SER A 355 -4.04 -19.20 -10.21
C SER A 355 -3.76 -18.34 -8.98
N SER A 356 -3.85 -18.92 -7.78
CA SER A 356 -3.39 -18.23 -6.57
C SER A 356 -1.94 -17.75 -6.63
N TYR A 357 -1.10 -18.35 -7.49
CA TYR A 357 0.28 -17.91 -7.71
C TYR A 357 0.35 -16.66 -8.59
N SER A 358 -0.49 -16.53 -9.62
CA SER A 358 -0.54 -15.32 -10.45
C SER A 358 -1.00 -14.11 -9.61
N LEU A 359 -2.01 -14.29 -8.75
CA LEU A 359 -2.46 -13.26 -7.78
C LEU A 359 -1.29 -12.74 -6.93
N ARG A 360 -0.46 -13.64 -6.41
CA ARG A 360 0.68 -13.28 -5.55
C ARG A 360 1.75 -12.46 -6.27
N ARG A 361 1.92 -12.64 -7.58
CA ARG A 361 2.92 -11.93 -8.38
C ARG A 361 2.50 -10.51 -8.72
N PHE A 362 1.22 -10.18 -8.58
CA PHE A 362 0.66 -8.91 -8.97
C PHE A 362 1.38 -7.69 -8.36
N MET A 363 1.42 -7.56 -7.03
CA MET A 363 1.99 -6.35 -6.41
C MET A 363 3.50 -6.18 -6.69
N PRO A 364 4.35 -7.23 -6.65
CA PRO A 364 5.74 -7.09 -7.07
C PRO A 364 5.86 -6.61 -8.52
N THR A 365 5.08 -7.17 -9.46
CA THR A 365 5.08 -6.72 -10.86
C THR A 365 4.64 -5.26 -10.97
N ALA A 366 3.56 -4.88 -10.29
CA ALA A 366 3.04 -3.52 -10.31
C ALA A 366 4.09 -2.52 -9.80
N GLY A 367 4.71 -2.82 -8.66
CA GLY A 367 5.75 -1.98 -8.09
C GLY A 367 6.98 -1.85 -9.01
N GLU A 368 7.39 -2.93 -9.67
CA GLU A 368 8.50 -2.89 -10.64
C GLU A 368 8.17 -2.04 -11.87
N VAL A 369 6.98 -2.20 -12.45
CA VAL A 369 6.52 -1.39 -13.59
C VAL A 369 6.49 0.09 -13.25
N MET A 370 6.09 0.43 -12.01
CA MET A 370 6.06 1.79 -11.48
C MET A 370 7.39 2.26 -10.88
N GLN A 371 8.47 1.49 -11.05
CA GLN A 371 9.82 1.85 -10.63
C GLN A 371 9.97 2.14 -9.13
N PHE A 372 9.22 1.44 -8.27
CA PHE A 372 9.45 1.48 -6.82
C PHE A 372 10.86 1.01 -6.48
N ALA A 373 11.46 1.58 -5.42
CA ALA A 373 12.83 1.25 -5.08
C ALA A 373 12.96 -0.23 -4.64
N PRO A 374 14.12 -0.88 -4.87
CA PRO A 374 14.28 -2.31 -4.57
C PRO A 374 13.93 -2.72 -3.14
N PHE A 375 14.24 -1.87 -2.15
CA PHE A 375 13.92 -2.12 -0.75
C PHE A 375 12.41 -2.06 -0.45
N GLU A 376 11.65 -1.26 -1.22
CA GLU A 376 10.20 -1.17 -1.10
C GLU A 376 9.54 -2.41 -1.68
N LEU A 377 9.99 -2.85 -2.85
CA LEU A 377 9.56 -4.11 -3.47
C LEU A 377 9.84 -5.32 -2.57
N GLN A 378 10.99 -5.28 -1.88
CA GLN A 378 11.33 -6.27 -0.87
C GLN A 378 10.32 -6.29 0.29
N ALA A 379 9.90 -5.12 0.77
CA ALA A 379 8.91 -4.99 1.84
C ALA A 379 7.52 -5.51 1.38
N VAL A 380 7.08 -5.18 0.16
CA VAL A 380 5.80 -5.63 -0.42
C VAL A 380 5.67 -7.16 -0.38
N GLY A 381 6.69 -7.86 -0.86
CA GLY A 381 6.71 -9.32 -0.90
C GLY A 381 7.05 -10.00 0.42
N ASN A 382 7.47 -9.22 1.43
CA ASN A 382 8.17 -9.69 2.62
C ASN A 382 9.30 -10.67 2.23
N TRP A 383 10.15 -10.25 1.28
CA TRP A 383 11.27 -11.02 0.76
C TRP A 383 12.49 -10.83 1.66
N VAL A 384 13.10 -11.93 2.09
CA VAL A 384 14.26 -11.89 3.00
C VAL A 384 15.55 -11.59 2.24
N GLU A 385 15.58 -11.86 0.93
CA GLU A 385 16.77 -11.74 0.09
C GLU A 385 16.43 -10.91 -1.14
N LEU A 386 17.22 -9.85 -1.38
CA LEU A 386 17.27 -9.21 -2.70
C LEU A 386 17.97 -10.20 -3.64
N PRO A 387 17.38 -10.55 -4.80
CA PRO A 387 18.10 -11.31 -5.81
C PRO A 387 19.40 -10.56 -6.12
N ARG A 388 20.55 -11.23 -5.97
CA ARG A 388 21.83 -10.67 -6.42
C ARG A 388 21.70 -10.42 -7.91
N THR A 389 21.59 -9.18 -8.32
CA THR A 389 21.83 -8.80 -9.71
C THR A 389 23.33 -8.95 -9.95
N GLU A 390 23.73 -9.49 -11.10
CA GLU A 390 25.15 -9.75 -11.44
C GLU A 390 26.00 -8.45 -11.46
N ALA A 391 25.35 -7.28 -11.45
CA ALA A 391 25.98 -5.97 -11.24
C ALA A 391 26.48 -5.72 -9.80
N SER A 392 26.21 -6.63 -8.85
CA SER A 392 26.67 -6.57 -7.45
C SER A 392 27.98 -7.34 -7.23
N THR A 393 28.89 -7.32 -8.22
CA THR A 393 30.27 -7.78 -8.04
C THR A 393 31.03 -6.82 -7.12
N GLY A 394 30.96 -7.08 -5.81
CA GLY A 394 31.87 -6.52 -4.81
C GLY A 394 31.27 -5.51 -3.83
N ALA A 395 30.17 -4.83 -4.17
CA ALA A 395 29.46 -3.99 -3.21
C ALA A 395 28.50 -4.85 -2.39
N ARG A 396 28.73 -4.92 -1.06
CA ARG A 396 27.75 -5.43 -0.10
C ARG A 396 26.36 -4.96 -0.53
N THR A 397 25.43 -5.91 -0.68
CA THR A 397 24.00 -5.64 -0.87
C THR A 397 23.66 -4.47 0.05
N PRO A 398 22.92 -3.43 -0.39
CA PRO A 398 22.36 -2.49 0.57
C PRO A 398 21.46 -3.35 1.44
N ALA A 399 22.02 -3.79 2.57
CA ALA A 399 21.28 -4.37 3.65
C ALA A 399 20.19 -3.33 3.89
N VAL A 400 18.93 -3.78 3.85
CA VAL A 400 17.84 -3.11 4.55
C VAL A 400 18.48 -2.46 5.77
N GLY A 401 18.55 -1.12 5.80
CA GLY A 401 19.42 -0.43 6.77
C GLY A 401 19.12 -0.98 8.15
N MET A 402 20.11 -1.12 9.05
CA MET A 402 19.88 -1.70 10.39
C MET A 402 18.60 -1.14 11.05
N ALA A 403 18.35 0.16 10.91
CA ALA A 403 17.12 0.82 11.33
C ALA A 403 15.82 0.17 10.82
N GLN A 404 15.74 -0.31 9.59
CA GLN A 404 14.60 -1.06 9.05
C GLN A 404 14.55 -2.51 9.56
N HIS A 405 15.68 -3.13 9.90
CA HIS A 405 15.69 -4.43 10.60
C HIS A 405 15.12 -4.32 12.02
N TYR A 406 15.32 -3.18 12.70
CA TYR A 406 14.83 -2.90 14.05
C TYR A 406 13.56 -2.05 14.10
N ALA A 407 13.09 -1.49 12.99
CA ALA A 407 11.80 -0.83 12.94
C ALA A 407 10.75 -1.86 13.37
N HIS A 408 10.10 -1.60 14.50
CA HIS A 408 9.04 -2.44 15.05
C HIS A 408 7.87 -2.59 14.07
N ASP A 409 7.85 -1.79 13.00
CA ASP A 409 6.75 -1.69 12.08
C ASP A 409 7.05 -2.00 10.60
N LYS A 410 7.62 -3.18 10.35
CA LYS A 410 7.79 -3.70 8.97
C LYS A 410 6.45 -3.98 8.29
N VAL A 411 5.42 -4.32 9.07
CA VAL A 411 4.13 -4.79 8.55
C VAL A 411 3.31 -3.62 8.03
N PHE A 412 3.21 -2.52 8.79
CA PHE A 412 2.55 -1.32 8.29
C PHE A 412 3.38 -0.63 7.22
N SER A 413 4.72 -0.63 7.31
CA SER A 413 5.55 -0.14 6.20
C SER A 413 5.23 -0.88 4.88
N ALA A 414 5.15 -2.21 4.91
CA ALA A 414 4.78 -3.00 3.76
C ALA A 414 3.34 -2.72 3.29
N ALA A 415 2.40 -2.54 4.22
CA ALA A 415 1.01 -2.22 3.89
C ALA A 415 0.85 -0.83 3.27
N PHE A 416 1.61 0.16 3.76
CA PHE A 416 1.65 1.52 3.25
C PHE A 416 2.25 1.59 1.85
N ILE A 417 3.34 0.86 1.59
CA ILE A 417 3.91 0.74 0.23
C ILE A 417 2.90 0.08 -0.71
N LYS A 418 2.19 -0.96 -0.27
CA LYS A 418 1.11 -1.57 -1.06
C LYS A 418 0.00 -0.57 -1.37
N HIS A 419 -0.36 0.29 -0.42
CA HIS A 419 -1.34 1.35 -0.63
C HIS A 419 -0.85 2.33 -1.71
N GLN A 420 0.40 2.81 -1.62
CA GLN A 420 1.01 3.64 -2.66
C GLN A 420 0.96 2.98 -4.04
N ILE A 421 1.36 1.70 -4.15
CA ILE A 421 1.30 0.95 -5.42
C ILE A 421 -0.13 0.93 -5.98
N LEU A 422 -1.14 0.61 -5.17
CA LEU A 422 -2.53 0.58 -5.63
C LEU A 422 -3.03 1.97 -6.06
N THR A 423 -2.69 3.02 -5.31
CA THR A 423 -3.06 4.40 -5.65
C THR A 423 -2.38 4.87 -6.94
N SER A 424 -1.07 4.62 -7.09
CA SER A 424 -0.32 4.93 -8.31
C SER A 424 -0.91 4.21 -9.51
N LEU A 425 -1.22 2.91 -9.36
CA LEU A 425 -1.81 2.10 -10.42
C LEU A 425 -3.18 2.65 -10.85
N HIS A 426 -4.04 2.95 -9.88
CA HIS A 426 -5.36 3.50 -10.16
C HIS A 426 -5.29 4.84 -10.88
N GLN A 427 -4.41 5.75 -10.43
CA GLN A 427 -4.22 7.05 -11.09
C GLN A 427 -3.64 6.91 -12.51
N ALA A 428 -2.69 5.99 -12.72
CA ALA A 428 -2.12 5.73 -14.03
C ALA A 428 -3.18 5.21 -15.01
N MET A 429 -4.06 4.32 -14.56
CA MET A 429 -5.15 3.80 -15.39
C MET A 429 -6.20 4.86 -15.73
N LEU A 430 -6.54 5.75 -14.80
CA LEU A 430 -7.45 6.86 -15.09
C LEU A 430 -6.85 7.79 -16.13
N LYS A 431 -5.55 8.06 -16.04
CA LYS A 431 -4.82 8.90 -16.99
C LYS A 431 -4.66 8.27 -18.37
N SER A 432 -4.66 6.94 -18.49
CA SER A 432 -4.58 6.28 -19.80
C SER A 432 -5.85 6.44 -20.64
N GLY A 433 -6.93 7.02 -20.11
CA GLY A 433 -8.19 7.26 -20.81
C GLY A 433 -9.04 5.99 -21.06
N GLN A 434 -8.43 4.81 -20.96
CA GLN A 434 -9.10 3.51 -21.11
C GLN A 434 -8.75 2.57 -19.94
N PRO A 435 -9.32 2.79 -18.73
CA PRO A 435 -8.95 2.00 -17.55
C PRO A 435 -9.18 0.49 -17.71
N THR A 436 -10.15 0.10 -18.53
CA THR A 436 -10.48 -1.31 -18.77
C THR A 436 -9.49 -2.00 -19.70
N GLN A 437 -8.80 -1.27 -20.57
CA GLN A 437 -7.85 -1.81 -21.56
C GLN A 437 -6.39 -1.45 -21.23
N CYS A 438 -6.15 -0.81 -20.08
CA CYS A 438 -4.83 -0.35 -19.64
C CYS A 438 -3.84 -1.53 -19.52
N THR A 439 -2.76 -1.47 -20.29
CA THR A 439 -1.64 -2.41 -20.25
C THR A 439 -0.59 -1.98 -19.21
N TRP A 440 0.37 -2.84 -18.86
CA TRP A 440 1.51 -2.41 -18.04
C TRP A 440 2.36 -1.31 -18.69
N HIS A 441 2.39 -1.28 -20.03
CA HIS A 441 3.06 -0.21 -20.76
C HIS A 441 2.34 1.12 -20.51
N ASP A 442 1.01 1.14 -20.62
CA ASP A 442 0.20 2.33 -20.32
C ASP A 442 0.37 2.76 -18.86
N VAL A 443 0.35 1.80 -17.92
CA VAL A 443 0.64 2.11 -16.51
C VAL A 443 1.98 2.80 -16.39
N ARG A 444 3.05 2.25 -16.98
CA ARG A 444 4.40 2.82 -16.96
C ARG A 444 4.45 4.24 -17.53
N LEU A 445 3.72 4.51 -18.61
CA LEU A 445 3.66 5.83 -19.23
C LEU A 445 2.92 6.87 -18.38
N HIS A 446 1.93 6.44 -17.60
CA HIS A 446 1.04 7.34 -16.87
C HIS A 446 1.25 7.33 -15.35
N VAL A 447 2.31 6.69 -14.84
CA VAL A 447 2.61 6.64 -13.40
C VAL A 447 2.70 8.06 -12.84
N PRO A 448 1.90 8.39 -11.81
CA PRO A 448 2.01 9.70 -11.17
C PRO A 448 3.35 9.85 -10.41
N PRO A 449 3.89 11.07 -10.29
CA PRO A 449 4.98 11.35 -9.37
C PRO A 449 4.65 10.87 -7.95
N ARG A 450 5.63 10.36 -7.23
CA ARG A 450 5.43 9.76 -5.91
C ARG A 450 4.88 10.76 -4.89
N GLU A 451 5.30 12.01 -4.98
CA GLU A 451 4.84 13.11 -4.14
C GLU A 451 3.33 13.34 -4.30
N ALA A 452 2.81 13.26 -5.53
CA ALA A 452 1.39 13.39 -5.81
C ALA A 452 0.59 12.24 -5.18
N VAL A 453 1.14 11.03 -5.19
CA VAL A 453 0.53 9.85 -4.55
C VAL A 453 0.48 10.02 -3.04
N LEU A 454 1.57 10.47 -2.42
CA LEU A 454 1.63 10.71 -0.98
C LEU A 454 0.67 11.83 -0.54
N GLN A 455 0.61 12.93 -1.29
CA GLN A 455 -0.34 14.01 -1.03
C GLN A 455 -1.78 13.50 -1.12
N HIS A 456 -2.08 12.67 -2.13
CA HIS A 456 -3.39 12.06 -2.29
C HIS A 456 -3.77 11.14 -1.12
N LEU A 457 -2.82 10.35 -0.60
CA LEU A 457 -3.06 9.49 0.56
C LEU A 457 -3.28 10.31 1.85
N GLN A 458 -2.57 11.43 2.01
CA GLN A 458 -2.73 12.33 3.15
C GLN A 458 -4.10 13.03 3.14
N THR A 459 -4.59 13.46 1.98
CA THR A 459 -5.92 14.07 1.87
C THR A 459 -7.01 13.07 2.16
N GLN A 460 -6.88 11.82 1.71
CA GLN A 460 -7.82 10.76 2.04
C GLN A 460 -7.91 10.47 3.55
N GLY A 461 -6.78 10.48 4.26
CA GLY A 461 -6.76 10.29 5.71
C GLY A 461 -7.34 11.47 6.50
N SER A 462 -7.15 12.70 6.00
CA SER A 462 -7.59 13.91 6.69
C SER A 462 -9.10 14.14 6.58
N SER A 463 -9.71 13.79 5.43
CA SER A 463 -11.16 13.92 5.24
C SER A 463 -11.99 12.99 6.13
N GLN A 464 -11.38 11.99 6.77
CA GLN A 464 -12.07 11.08 7.69
C GLN A 464 -11.96 11.49 9.17
N ALA A 465 -11.04 12.38 9.52
CA ALA A 465 -10.74 12.72 10.92
C ALA A 465 -11.43 13.99 11.43
N SER A 466 -12.24 14.68 10.61
CA SER A 466 -12.94 15.90 11.03
C SER A 466 -14.42 15.59 11.33
N PRO A 467 -14.82 15.41 12.60
CA PRO A 467 -16.21 15.62 12.96
C PRO A 467 -16.50 17.10 12.73
N SER A 468 -17.41 17.40 11.80
CA SER A 468 -17.95 18.74 11.63
C SER A 468 -18.55 19.18 12.97
N ARG A 469 -17.83 20.09 13.65
CA ARG A 469 -18.31 20.75 14.85
C ARG A 469 -19.60 21.49 14.46
N PRO A 470 -20.75 21.22 15.09
CA PRO A 470 -21.99 21.89 14.72
C PRO A 470 -21.85 23.38 14.99
N THR A 471 -21.98 24.17 13.92
CA THR A 471 -22.14 25.62 13.97
C THR A 471 -23.33 25.91 14.87
N SER A 472 -23.09 26.55 16.02
CA SER A 472 -24.16 26.93 16.93
C SER A 472 -25.10 27.90 16.22
N LEU A 473 -26.36 27.50 16.07
CA LEU A 473 -27.47 28.39 15.74
C LEU A 473 -27.50 29.54 16.75
N ARG A 474 -27.14 30.75 16.30
CA ARG A 474 -27.53 32.00 16.94
C ARG A 474 -28.77 32.53 16.24
N SER A 475 -29.82 32.70 17.01
CA SER A 475 -31.10 33.30 16.62
C SER A 475 -30.95 34.79 16.25
N PRO A 476 -31.91 35.33 15.47
CA PRO A 476 -31.82 36.66 14.87
C PRO A 476 -32.32 37.76 15.84
N VAL A 477 -31.64 38.89 15.86
CA VAL A 477 -32.17 40.16 16.36
C VAL A 477 -31.66 41.30 15.49
N ASP A 478 -32.51 42.30 15.36
CA ASP A 478 -32.58 43.30 14.30
C ASP A 478 -31.41 44.30 14.15
N SER A 479 -31.20 44.65 12.88
CA SER A 479 -31.01 45.99 12.28
C SER A 479 -30.37 47.11 13.12
N SER A 480 -29.24 47.65 12.63
CA SER A 480 -29.09 49.07 12.26
C SER A 480 -27.76 49.35 11.55
N SER A 481 -27.87 50.10 10.46
CA SER A 481 -26.85 50.67 9.58
C SER A 481 -26.03 51.80 10.23
N VAL A 482 -24.73 51.91 9.93
CA VAL A 482 -24.04 53.17 9.58
C VAL A 482 -22.64 52.95 8.98
N SER A 483 -22.48 53.48 7.76
CA SER A 483 -21.40 54.28 7.16
C SER A 483 -19.90 53.92 7.25
N LEU A 484 -19.29 54.02 6.06
CA LEU A 484 -17.88 53.99 5.65
C LEU A 484 -16.99 55.03 6.35
N SER A 485 -15.73 54.68 6.62
CA SER A 485 -14.56 55.54 6.35
C SER A 485 -13.24 54.76 6.38
N ASP A 486 -12.39 55.07 5.40
CA ASP A 486 -10.99 54.66 5.26
C ASP A 486 -10.08 55.20 6.37
N SER A 487 -9.00 54.47 6.71
CA SER A 487 -7.61 54.99 6.68
C SER A 487 -6.56 54.03 7.29
N ASN A 488 -5.52 53.81 6.49
CA ASN A 488 -4.11 53.48 6.74
C ASN A 488 -3.53 53.25 8.15
N SER A 489 -2.70 52.20 8.19
CA SER A 489 -1.33 52.10 8.75
C SER A 489 -1.07 52.39 10.24
N SER A 490 -0.72 51.36 11.02
CA SER A 490 0.44 51.43 11.92
C SER A 490 0.91 50.04 12.36
N SER A 491 2.23 49.88 12.45
CA SER A 491 2.98 48.73 12.92
C SER A 491 2.66 48.38 14.38
N SER A 492 2.27 47.13 14.66
CA SER A 492 2.07 46.62 16.02
C SER A 492 3.27 45.79 16.47
N ASP A 493 3.92 46.28 17.52
CA ASP A 493 4.80 45.55 18.41
C ASP A 493 4.14 44.27 18.91
N SER A 494 4.87 43.16 18.81
CA SER A 494 4.42 41.86 19.30
C SER A 494 4.58 41.80 20.82
N GLU A 495 3.47 41.92 21.53
CA GLU A 495 3.39 41.59 22.96
C GLU A 495 3.96 40.19 23.19
N THR A 496 5.00 40.12 24.01
CA THR A 496 5.64 38.85 24.36
C THR A 496 4.73 38.15 25.37
N GLU A 497 3.83 37.28 24.90
CA GLU A 497 3.03 36.43 25.77
C GLU A 497 3.96 35.67 26.73
N VAL A 498 3.92 36.02 28.00
CA VAL A 498 4.67 35.35 29.07
C VAL A 498 4.02 33.99 29.31
N HIS A 499 4.43 32.98 28.55
CA HIS A 499 3.98 31.61 28.78
C HIS A 499 4.47 31.13 30.16
N SER A 500 3.52 30.75 31.02
CA SER A 500 3.81 30.11 32.30
C SER A 500 4.63 28.84 32.09
N VAL A 501 5.60 28.62 32.98
CA VAL A 501 6.52 27.47 32.97
C VAL A 501 5.77 26.12 32.98
N ASP A 502 4.59 26.09 33.59
CA ASP A 502 3.77 24.90 33.75
C ASP A 502 3.04 24.48 32.46
N THR A 503 3.00 25.33 31.44
CA THR A 503 2.32 25.01 30.17
C THR A 503 3.27 24.61 29.05
N LEU A 504 4.59 24.58 29.31
CA LEU A 504 5.59 24.35 28.27
C LEU A 504 5.49 22.95 27.66
N PRO A 505 5.13 22.82 26.37
CA PRO A 505 4.92 21.53 25.75
C PRO A 505 6.25 20.82 25.44
N TRP A 506 6.33 19.53 25.76
CA TRP A 506 7.48 18.67 25.49
C TRP A 506 7.09 17.27 25.00
N PHE A 507 8.03 16.54 24.39
CA PHE A 507 7.85 15.14 23.99
C PHE A 507 9.16 14.31 24.04
N THR A 508 9.05 12.99 24.12
CA THR A 508 10.20 12.05 24.02
C THR A 508 10.13 11.23 22.73
N GLN A 509 11.28 10.77 22.23
CA GLN A 509 11.34 9.86 21.06
C GLN A 509 11.40 8.38 21.43
N SER A 510 11.72 8.07 22.68
CA SER A 510 11.83 6.72 23.21
C SER A 510 11.60 6.75 24.72
N GLY A 511 11.20 5.62 25.32
CA GLY A 511 10.92 5.57 26.77
C GLY A 511 12.11 5.83 27.70
N LYS A 512 13.32 5.97 27.17
CA LYS A 512 14.53 6.41 27.91
C LYS A 512 15.23 7.60 27.26
N GLY A 513 14.53 8.31 26.37
CA GLY A 513 15.11 9.40 25.58
C GLY A 513 14.96 10.76 26.27
N GLN A 514 15.84 11.69 25.91
CA GLN A 514 15.73 13.09 26.33
C GLN A 514 14.40 13.71 25.91
N LYS A 515 13.90 14.64 26.73
CA LYS A 515 12.68 15.40 26.47
C LYS A 515 12.99 16.60 25.59
N HIS A 516 12.26 16.74 24.49
CA HIS A 516 12.42 17.83 23.54
C HIS A 516 11.32 18.88 23.74
N LEU A 517 11.71 20.14 23.92
CA LEU A 517 10.78 21.28 23.96
C LEU A 517 10.20 21.53 22.56
N VAL A 518 8.89 21.71 22.50
CA VAL A 518 8.17 21.98 21.24
C VAL A 518 8.33 23.45 20.87
N GLN A 519 8.77 23.69 19.63
CA GLN A 519 8.85 25.02 19.03
C GLN A 519 7.55 25.40 18.33
N LYS A 520 7.01 24.47 17.53
CA LYS A 520 5.75 24.66 16.79
C LYS A 520 5.10 23.32 16.47
N VAL A 521 3.81 23.37 16.21
CA VAL A 521 3.02 22.21 15.78
C VAL A 521 2.79 22.30 14.28
N GLN A 522 3.11 21.23 13.55
CA GLN A 522 2.88 21.10 12.11
C GLN A 522 1.95 19.91 11.87
N GLY A 523 0.65 20.18 11.72
CA GLY A 523 -0.39 19.13 11.70
C GLY A 523 -0.43 18.38 13.02
N ASN A 524 -0.29 17.05 12.99
CA ASN A 524 -0.25 16.22 14.21
C ASN A 524 1.18 15.98 14.75
N MET A 525 2.19 16.60 14.11
CA MET A 525 3.60 16.41 14.43
C MET A 525 4.18 17.62 15.16
N LEU A 526 5.12 17.36 16.08
CA LEU A 526 5.77 18.37 16.90
C LEU A 526 7.16 18.67 16.36
N VAL A 527 7.47 19.94 16.12
CA VAL A 527 8.81 20.39 15.73
C VAL A 527 9.55 20.82 17.01
N PRO A 528 10.69 20.19 17.34
CA PRO A 528 11.44 20.53 18.56
C PRO A 528 12.37 21.73 18.33
N TRP A 529 12.67 22.51 19.38
CA TRP A 529 13.64 23.61 19.29
C TRP A 529 15.04 23.19 18.81
N CYS A 530 15.44 21.93 18.99
CA CYS A 530 16.74 21.44 18.55
C CYS A 530 16.88 21.26 17.02
N ARG A 531 15.79 21.39 16.24
CA ARG A 531 15.76 21.18 14.77
C ARG A 531 14.73 22.08 14.09
N ASP A 532 14.88 22.27 12.78
CA ASP A 532 13.92 23.06 11.98
C ASP A 532 12.83 22.20 11.32
N SER A 533 12.86 20.88 11.55
CA SER A 533 11.94 19.89 10.98
C SER A 533 11.48 18.87 12.02
N VAL A 534 10.35 18.22 11.75
CA VAL A 534 9.83 17.11 12.56
C VAL A 534 10.82 15.93 12.60
N PHE A 535 10.79 15.16 13.68
CA PHE A 535 11.49 13.88 13.70
C PHE A 535 10.79 12.85 12.81
N ALA A 536 11.56 11.94 12.20
CA ALA A 536 11.02 10.83 11.42
C ALA A 536 10.32 9.76 12.28
N ALA A 537 10.70 9.64 13.55
CA ALA A 537 10.06 8.74 14.50
C ALA A 537 8.88 9.43 15.20
N VAL A 538 7.80 8.68 15.42
CA VAL A 538 6.66 9.13 16.23
C VAL A 538 7.14 9.31 17.68
N HIS A 539 6.63 10.35 18.35
CA HIS A 539 6.91 10.62 19.76
C HIS A 539 6.34 9.50 20.63
N TYR A 540 7.09 9.11 21.65
CA TYR A 540 6.73 8.06 22.60
C TYR A 540 5.80 8.59 23.69
N GLU A 541 6.16 9.73 24.29
CA GLU A 541 5.36 10.45 25.29
C GLU A 541 5.28 11.93 24.96
N ARG A 542 4.23 12.59 25.45
CA ARG A 542 4.02 14.03 25.40
C ARG A 542 3.61 14.52 26.79
N GLY A 543 3.96 15.76 27.11
CA GLY A 543 3.51 16.41 28.33
C GLY A 543 3.60 17.93 28.23
N ALA A 544 3.15 18.59 29.29
CA ALA A 544 3.34 20.02 29.51
C ALA A 544 3.98 20.24 30.87
N GLY A 545 4.69 21.36 31.02
CA GLY A 545 5.36 21.76 32.25
C GLY A 545 6.77 21.19 32.41
N ILE A 546 7.69 22.02 32.88
CA ILE A 546 9.11 21.66 33.07
C ILE A 546 9.29 20.69 34.24
N SER A 547 8.48 20.80 35.30
CA SER A 547 8.55 19.91 36.47
C SER A 547 8.37 18.43 36.12
N ALA A 548 7.53 18.14 35.12
CA ALA A 548 7.34 16.80 34.60
C ALA A 548 8.49 16.34 33.70
N ALA A 549 9.39 17.23 33.28
CA ALA A 549 10.39 17.00 32.27
C ALA A 549 11.80 16.72 32.82
N THR A 550 11.98 15.57 33.48
CA THR A 550 13.33 15.06 33.80
C THR A 550 14.13 14.83 32.51
N GLU A 551 15.37 15.35 32.45
CA GLU A 551 16.32 15.22 31.33
C GLU A 551 15.92 15.91 30.01
N LEU A 552 15.86 17.24 30.03
CA LEU A 552 15.67 18.05 28.81
C LEU A 552 16.85 17.96 27.84
N CYS A 553 16.53 17.95 26.56
CA CYS A 553 17.53 18.00 25.50
C CYS A 553 18.29 19.33 25.54
N GLN A 554 19.59 19.27 25.80
CA GLN A 554 20.46 20.45 25.92
C GLN A 554 20.45 21.34 24.66
N LYS A 555 20.24 20.75 23.47
CA LYS A 555 20.09 21.52 22.22
C LYS A 555 18.77 22.25 22.11
N CYS A 556 17.68 21.70 22.66
CA CYS A 556 16.41 22.42 22.77
C CYS A 556 16.57 23.59 23.73
N LEU A 557 17.20 23.38 24.89
CA LEU A 557 17.47 24.43 25.87
C LEU A 557 18.29 25.56 25.24
N ALA A 558 19.40 25.25 24.57
CA ALA A 558 20.27 26.26 23.96
C ALA A 558 19.58 27.14 22.91
N ARG A 559 18.57 26.60 22.19
CA ARG A 559 17.84 27.30 21.13
C ARG A 559 16.52 27.93 21.58
N ALA A 560 16.00 27.56 22.74
CA ALA A 560 14.75 28.09 23.27
C ALA A 560 14.88 29.57 23.69
N PRO A 561 13.75 30.31 23.76
CA PRO A 561 13.73 31.68 24.26
C PRO A 561 14.43 31.83 25.62
N LEU A 562 15.04 32.99 25.87
CA LEU A 562 15.84 33.23 27.08
C LEU A 562 15.00 33.01 28.37
N ALA A 563 13.75 33.48 28.39
CA ALA A 563 12.82 33.28 29.51
C ALA A 563 12.61 31.78 29.84
N TRP A 564 12.58 30.91 28.84
CA TRP A 564 12.42 29.47 29.06
C TRP A 564 13.70 28.84 29.60
N ARG A 565 14.86 29.30 29.15
CA ARG A 565 16.16 28.84 29.66
C ARG A 565 16.34 29.20 31.13
N GLU A 566 15.94 30.41 31.53
CA GLU A 566 16.01 30.87 32.92
C GLU A 566 15.07 30.06 33.82
N ALA A 567 13.84 29.81 33.36
CA ALA A 567 12.90 28.94 34.05
C ALA A 567 13.44 27.51 34.28
N CYS A 568 14.11 26.92 33.28
CA CYS A 568 14.74 25.61 33.43
C CYS A 568 15.89 25.60 34.46
N LYS A 569 16.71 26.66 34.49
CA LYS A 569 17.87 26.77 35.40
C LYS A 569 17.46 26.88 36.87
N ILE A 570 16.35 27.56 37.15
CA ILE A 570 15.84 27.71 38.52
C ILE A 570 15.49 26.35 39.12
N GLN A 571 14.93 25.41 38.33
CA GLN A 571 14.59 24.08 38.81
C GLN A 571 15.81 23.17 39.07
N GLU A 572 16.89 23.28 38.28
CA GLU A 572 18.14 22.52 38.54
C GLU A 572 18.84 22.95 39.83
N SER A 573 18.54 24.13 40.37
CA SER A 573 19.10 24.61 41.65
C SER A 573 18.28 24.22 42.89
N VAL A 574 17.07 23.68 42.71
CA VAL A 574 16.13 23.35 43.78
C VAL A 574 16.00 21.83 44.00
N VAL A 575 16.62 21.02 43.14
CA VAL A 575 16.73 19.56 43.23
C VAL A 575 18.17 19.20 43.58
#